data_AF-A0A679HQ70-F1
#
_entry.id   AF-A0A679HQ70-F1
#
_cell.length_a   1.000
_cell.length_b   1.000
_cell.length_c   1.000
_cell.angle_alpha   90.00
_cell.angle_beta   90.00
_cell.angle_gamma   90.00
#
_symmetry.space_group_name_H-M   'P 1'
#
loop_
_entity.id
_entity.type
_entity.pdbx_description
1 polymer ?
#
loop_
_entity_poly.entity_id
_entity_poly.type
_entity_poly.pdbx_seq_one_letter_code
_entity_poly.pdbx_strand_id
1 'polypeptide(L)'
;MKLPRKQATVVHDAIEQWKRDGVIPGAQAATLAATIEVQYFDWRKLAKYSFWIALFSIVSSVSAALSDRMLQDLLKVIFEAPAIHKYALLSVVAAGLYRWGFSRRRDAPDKVYRNEAIFFLAVLVTGGAISQLGLTVDTGTGHYSLLLLFSFLVYAVLGTMLESNLIWVFALLALGSWMGAETGYMSGWGAYYLGMNYPLRSCCSAPCSPALHWPWDIIR
;
A
#
# COMPACT_ATOMS: atom_id res chain seq x y z
N MET A 1 -13.21 11.26 -30.30
CA MET A 1 -12.66 11.42 -28.94
C MET A 1 -12.94 10.13 -28.17
N LYS A 2 -11.93 9.57 -27.50
CA LYS A 2 -12.08 8.33 -26.72
C LYS A 2 -12.50 8.67 -25.30
N LEU A 3 -13.71 8.28 -24.90
CA LEU A 3 -14.29 8.61 -23.61
C LEU A 3 -14.69 7.34 -22.85
N PRO A 4 -14.44 7.24 -21.55
CA PRO A 4 -14.94 6.15 -20.73
C PRO A 4 -16.48 6.19 -20.69
N ARG A 5 -17.12 5.03 -20.56
CA ARG A 5 -18.59 4.86 -20.68
C ARG A 5 -19.40 5.90 -19.91
N LYS A 6 -19.04 6.19 -18.66
CA LYS A 6 -19.74 7.20 -17.83
C LYS A 6 -19.66 8.62 -18.43
N GLN A 7 -18.50 9.01 -18.94
CA GLN A 7 -18.31 10.31 -19.56
C GLN A 7 -18.98 10.35 -20.95
N ALA A 8 -18.92 9.26 -21.72
CA ALA A 8 -19.62 9.17 -22.99
C ALA A 8 -21.14 9.35 -22.82
N THR A 9 -21.74 8.72 -21.81
CA THR A 9 -23.18 8.90 -21.50
C THR A 9 -23.50 10.36 -21.16
N VAL A 10 -22.70 11.00 -20.28
CA VAL A 10 -22.90 12.41 -19.93
C VAL A 10 -22.78 13.34 -21.14
N VAL A 11 -21.82 13.08 -22.04
CA VAL A 11 -21.66 13.88 -23.25
C VAL A 11 -22.81 13.65 -24.24
N HIS A 12 -23.31 12.41 -24.38
CA HIS A 12 -24.49 12.14 -25.18
C HIS A 12 -25.74 12.84 -24.64
N ASP A 13 -25.96 12.79 -23.33
CA ASP A 13 -27.08 13.49 -22.67
C ASP A 13 -26.98 15.01 -22.86
N ALA A 14 -25.77 15.58 -22.73
CA ALA A 14 -25.52 17.00 -22.95
C ALA A 14 -25.77 17.42 -24.42
N ILE A 15 -25.32 16.63 -25.39
CA ILE A 15 -25.59 16.88 -26.83
C ILE A 15 -27.09 16.84 -27.11
N GLU A 16 -27.82 15.90 -26.50
CA GLU A 16 -29.26 15.80 -26.69
C GLU A 16 -30.00 16.99 -26.07
N GLN A 17 -29.54 17.47 -24.92
CA GLN A 17 -30.07 18.66 -24.27
C GLN A 17 -29.81 19.93 -25.09
N TRP A 18 -28.59 20.13 -25.58
CA TRP A 18 -28.26 21.28 -26.45
C TRP A 18 -28.99 21.27 -27.80
N LYS A 19 -29.36 20.09 -28.30
CA LYS A 19 -30.25 19.95 -29.45
C LYS A 19 -31.67 20.39 -29.11
N ARG A 20 -32.19 20.03 -27.92
CA ARG A 20 -33.54 20.44 -27.46
C ARG A 20 -33.60 21.94 -27.18
N ASP A 21 -32.54 22.51 -26.62
CA ASP A 21 -32.44 23.93 -26.28
C ASP A 21 -32.15 24.82 -27.52
N GLY A 22 -31.99 24.23 -28.71
CA GLY A 22 -31.78 24.96 -29.96
C GLY A 22 -30.39 25.58 -30.11
N VAL A 23 -29.45 25.25 -29.22
CA VAL A 23 -28.07 25.78 -29.22
C VAL A 23 -27.26 25.21 -30.39
N ILE A 24 -27.57 24.00 -30.86
CA ILE A 24 -26.83 23.29 -31.91
C ILE A 24 -27.80 22.75 -32.99
N PRO A 25 -27.54 22.99 -34.30
CA PRO A 25 -28.30 22.37 -35.39
C PRO A 25 -28.26 20.85 -35.35
N GLY A 26 -29.37 20.18 -35.66
CA GLY A 26 -29.48 18.71 -35.60
C GLY A 26 -28.42 17.95 -36.41
N ALA A 27 -27.96 18.51 -37.53
CA ALA A 27 -26.87 17.95 -38.33
C ALA A 27 -25.51 17.98 -37.61
N GLN A 28 -25.22 19.05 -36.86
CA GLN A 28 -23.99 19.16 -36.05
C GLN A 28 -24.04 18.23 -34.84
N ALA A 29 -25.20 18.08 -34.20
CA ALA A 29 -25.39 17.15 -33.09
C ALA A 29 -25.13 15.68 -33.51
N ALA A 30 -25.60 15.28 -34.70
CA ALA A 30 -25.34 13.94 -35.25
C ALA A 30 -23.85 13.71 -35.55
N THR A 31 -23.15 14.74 -36.05
CA THR A 31 -21.72 14.66 -36.37
C THR A 31 -20.86 14.56 -35.10
N LEU A 32 -21.21 15.33 -34.05
CA LEU A 32 -20.53 15.24 -32.75
C LEU A 32 -20.74 13.87 -32.08
N ALA A 33 -21.98 13.37 -32.09
CA ALA A 33 -22.30 12.06 -31.51
C ALA A 33 -21.53 10.92 -32.22
N ALA A 34 -21.38 10.99 -33.55
CA ALA A 34 -20.62 10.03 -34.33
C ALA A 34 -19.09 10.09 -34.07
N THR A 35 -18.59 11.18 -33.52
CA THR A 35 -17.16 11.35 -33.20
C THR A 35 -16.78 10.77 -31.83
N ILE A 36 -17.76 10.34 -31.02
CA ILE A 36 -17.54 9.76 -29.69
C ILE A 36 -17.27 8.26 -29.82
N GLU A 37 -16.03 7.85 -29.57
CA GLU A 37 -15.68 6.43 -29.44
C GLU A 37 -15.71 6.05 -27.96
N VAL A 38 -16.59 5.11 -27.60
CA VAL A 38 -16.69 4.61 -26.22
C VAL A 38 -15.51 3.69 -25.93
N GLN A 39 -14.64 4.11 -25.01
CA GLN A 39 -13.56 3.27 -24.51
C GLN A 39 -14.11 2.39 -23.38
N TYR A 40 -14.23 1.08 -23.66
CA TYR A 40 -14.82 0.10 -22.74
C TYR A 40 -13.87 -0.31 -21.60
N PHE A 41 -12.55 -0.16 -21.76
CA PHE A 41 -11.56 -0.76 -20.86
C PHE A 41 -10.47 0.21 -20.40
N ASP A 42 -10.38 0.41 -19.08
CA ASP A 42 -9.35 1.21 -18.41
C ASP A 42 -8.05 0.40 -18.23
N TRP A 43 -7.21 0.34 -19.26
CA TRP A 43 -5.90 -0.34 -19.21
C TRP A 43 -5.01 0.12 -18.04
N ARG A 44 -5.13 1.39 -17.64
CA ARG A 44 -4.39 1.95 -16.49
C ARG A 44 -4.81 1.34 -15.16
N LYS A 45 -6.12 1.05 -14.98
CA LYS A 45 -6.62 0.39 -13.77
C LYS A 45 -6.22 -1.07 -13.74
N LEU A 46 -6.36 -1.77 -14.87
CA LEU A 46 -5.91 -3.17 -14.97
C LEU A 46 -4.43 -3.29 -14.61
N ALA A 47 -3.56 -2.48 -15.23
CA ALA A 47 -2.14 -2.49 -14.94
C ALA A 47 -1.84 -2.23 -13.46
N LYS A 48 -2.57 -1.30 -12.83
CA LYS A 48 -2.45 -1.02 -11.39
C LYS A 48 -2.79 -2.25 -10.54
N TYR A 49 -3.93 -2.90 -10.78
CA TYR A 49 -4.35 -4.05 -9.97
C TYR A 49 -3.50 -5.30 -10.24
N SER A 50 -3.14 -5.58 -11.49
CA SER A 50 -2.25 -6.68 -11.84
C SER A 50 -0.88 -6.52 -11.20
N PHE A 51 -0.38 -5.28 -11.09
CA PHE A 51 0.86 -4.99 -10.38
C PHE A 51 0.75 -5.34 -8.89
N TRP A 52 -0.34 -4.96 -8.22
CA TRP A 52 -0.59 -5.34 -6.82
C TRP A 52 -0.67 -6.85 -6.64
N ILE A 53 -1.36 -7.57 -7.52
CA ILE A 53 -1.50 -9.03 -7.44
C ILE A 53 -0.14 -9.72 -7.64
N ALA A 54 0.64 -9.28 -8.64
CA ALA A 54 1.99 -9.80 -8.87
C ALA A 54 2.89 -9.58 -7.66
N LEU A 55 2.75 -8.41 -7.01
CA LEU A 55 3.50 -8.06 -5.83
C LEU A 55 3.20 -8.98 -4.64
N PHE A 56 1.91 -9.22 -4.35
CA PHE A 56 1.51 -10.18 -3.33
C PHE A 56 1.97 -11.60 -3.66
N SER A 57 1.94 -11.99 -4.94
CA SER A 57 2.42 -13.30 -5.37
C SER A 57 3.93 -13.46 -5.13
N ILE A 58 4.74 -12.46 -5.43
CA ILE A 58 6.19 -12.48 -5.14
C ILE A 58 6.43 -12.63 -3.64
N VAL A 59 5.74 -11.84 -2.82
CA VAL A 59 5.89 -11.91 -1.36
C VAL A 59 5.51 -13.29 -0.83
N SER A 60 4.35 -13.81 -1.25
CA SER A 60 3.89 -15.15 -0.86
C SER A 60 4.85 -16.25 -1.33
N SER A 61 5.39 -16.13 -2.54
CA SER A 61 6.36 -17.09 -3.08
C SER A 61 7.66 -17.10 -2.29
N VAL A 62 8.22 -15.93 -1.97
CA VAL A 62 9.43 -15.81 -1.15
C VAL A 62 9.17 -16.34 0.26
N SER A 63 8.01 -16.03 0.84
CA SER A 63 7.62 -16.50 2.18
C SER A 63 7.47 -18.02 2.22
N ALA A 64 6.84 -18.61 1.20
CA ALA A 64 6.70 -20.06 1.05
C ALA A 64 8.07 -20.73 0.86
N ALA A 65 8.93 -20.17 0.02
CA ALA A 65 10.30 -20.67 -0.19
C ALA A 65 11.14 -20.60 1.08
N LEU A 66 11.02 -19.54 1.89
CA LEU A 66 11.68 -19.43 3.19
C LEU A 66 11.12 -20.39 4.25
N SER A 67 9.88 -20.85 4.09
CA SER A 67 9.26 -21.86 4.96
C SER A 67 9.65 -23.30 4.60
N ASP A 68 10.27 -23.50 3.45
CA ASP A 68 10.74 -24.81 3.02
C ASP A 68 11.96 -25.24 3.85
N ARG A 69 11.84 -26.38 4.54
CA ARG A 69 12.89 -26.96 5.39
C ARG A 69 14.20 -27.16 4.65
N MET A 70 14.15 -27.53 3.37
CA MET A 70 15.35 -27.75 2.56
C MET A 70 16.13 -26.44 2.34
N LEU A 71 15.40 -25.34 2.14
CA LEU A 71 15.96 -24.00 1.99
C LEU A 71 16.43 -23.46 3.34
N GLN A 72 15.68 -23.70 4.43
CA GLN A 72 16.09 -23.37 5.78
C GLN A 72 17.40 -24.07 6.16
N ASP A 73 17.56 -25.35 5.83
CA ASP A 73 18.78 -26.10 6.12
C ASP A 73 20.00 -25.60 5.35
N LEU A 74 19.83 -25.20 4.08
CA LEU A 74 20.89 -24.54 3.31
C LEU A 74 21.20 -23.13 3.82
N LEU A 75 20.16 -22.40 4.25
CA LEU A 75 20.31 -21.07 4.85
C LEU A 75 20.85 -21.13 6.27
N LYS A 76 20.81 -22.26 7.00
CA LYS A 76 21.30 -22.37 8.38
C LYS A 76 22.73 -21.86 8.54
N VAL A 77 23.60 -22.03 7.55
CA VAL A 77 24.98 -21.50 7.60
C VAL A 77 25.04 -19.97 7.51
N ILE A 78 24.09 -19.33 6.83
CA ILE A 78 23.90 -17.86 6.82
C ILE A 78 23.02 -17.39 8.01
N PHE A 79 22.12 -18.24 8.50
CA PHE A 79 21.11 -17.96 9.53
C PHE A 79 21.57 -18.29 10.96
N GLU A 80 22.64 -19.04 11.17
CA GLU A 80 23.32 -19.20 12.48
C GLU A 80 24.02 -17.90 12.91
N ALA A 81 24.13 -16.91 12.03
CA ALA A 81 24.52 -15.56 12.40
C ALA A 81 23.55 -14.99 13.46
N PRO A 82 24.06 -14.41 14.57
CA PRO A 82 23.24 -13.82 15.62
C PRO A 82 22.20 -12.86 15.04
N ALA A 83 20.99 -12.80 15.61
CA ALA A 83 19.90 -11.97 15.09
C ALA A 83 20.28 -10.48 14.92
N ILE A 84 21.26 -9.99 15.68
CA ILE A 84 21.91 -8.67 15.52
C ILE A 84 22.54 -8.48 14.14
N HIS A 85 23.25 -9.49 13.60
CA HIS A 85 23.89 -9.39 12.29
C HIS A 85 22.85 -9.34 11.17
N LYS A 86 21.75 -10.07 11.31
CA LYS A 86 20.63 -10.04 10.36
C LYS A 86 19.93 -8.70 10.38
N TYR A 87 19.67 -8.16 11.58
CA TYR A 87 19.14 -6.80 11.73
C TYR A 87 20.05 -5.77 11.04
N ALA A 88 21.35 -5.79 11.33
CA ALA A 88 22.31 -4.88 10.73
C ALA A 88 22.35 -4.99 9.20
N LEU A 89 22.41 -6.21 8.66
CA LEU A 89 22.41 -6.46 7.22
C LEU A 89 21.11 -5.94 6.56
N LEU A 90 19.96 -6.29 7.12
CA LEU A 90 18.64 -5.88 6.58
C LEU A 90 18.45 -4.36 6.66
N SER A 91 18.89 -3.71 7.74
CA SER A 91 18.85 -2.26 7.86
C SER A 91 19.73 -1.56 6.81
N VAL A 92 20.93 -2.08 6.53
CA VAL A 92 21.80 -1.55 5.47
C VAL A 92 21.17 -1.74 4.09
N VAL A 93 20.61 -2.92 3.81
CA VAL A 93 19.92 -3.20 2.54
C VAL A 93 18.69 -2.30 2.37
N ALA A 94 17.88 -2.12 3.42
CA ALA A 94 16.73 -1.22 3.40
C ALA A 94 17.15 0.23 3.10
N ALA A 95 18.19 0.73 3.78
CA ALA A 95 18.73 2.07 3.54
C ALA A 95 19.25 2.22 2.10
N GLY A 96 19.92 1.20 1.57
CA GLY A 96 20.36 1.15 0.18
C GLY A 96 19.20 1.22 -0.81
N LEU A 97 18.13 0.46 -0.59
CA LEU A 97 16.93 0.47 -1.43
C LEU A 97 16.19 1.81 -1.36
N TYR A 98 16.06 2.43 -0.18
CA TYR A 98 15.48 3.76 -0.06
C TYR A 98 16.31 4.83 -0.79
N ARG A 99 17.64 4.78 -0.64
CA ARG A 99 18.55 5.71 -1.33
C ARG A 99 18.51 5.52 -2.85
N TRP A 100 18.46 4.27 -3.31
CA TRP A 100 18.34 3.95 -4.73
C TRP A 100 16.98 4.37 -5.30
N GLY A 101 15.89 4.11 -4.58
CA GLY A 101 14.55 4.56 -4.93
C GLY A 101 14.45 6.08 -5.02
N PHE A 102 15.10 6.79 -4.09
CA PHE A 102 15.14 8.26 -4.09
C PHE A 102 15.98 8.84 -5.24
N SER A 103 17.15 8.27 -5.52
CA SER A 103 17.97 8.67 -6.68
C SER A 103 17.20 8.44 -7.99
N ARG A 104 16.58 7.27 -8.14
CA ARG A 104 15.86 6.91 -9.35
C ARG A 104 14.60 7.74 -9.58
N ARG A 105 13.95 8.20 -8.50
CA ARG A 105 12.82 9.13 -8.58
C ARG A 105 13.24 10.48 -9.19
N ARG A 106 14.49 10.92 -8.97
CA ARG A 106 15.06 12.13 -9.60
C ARG A 106 15.36 11.92 -11.07
N ASP A 107 15.86 10.74 -11.45
CA ASP A 107 16.30 10.46 -12.82
C ASP A 107 15.14 10.12 -13.79
N ALA A 108 14.02 9.59 -13.29
CA ALA A 108 12.88 9.19 -14.14
C ALA A 108 11.52 9.37 -13.42
N PRO A 109 10.97 10.60 -13.35
CA PRO A 109 9.71 10.88 -12.67
C PRO A 109 8.48 10.26 -13.36
N ASP A 110 8.53 10.01 -14.68
CA ASP A 110 7.42 9.47 -15.47
C ASP A 110 7.05 8.01 -15.14
N LYS A 111 7.90 7.27 -14.43
CA LYS A 111 7.71 5.83 -14.16
C LYS A 111 7.26 5.55 -12.73
N VAL A 112 6.19 6.21 -12.32
CA VAL A 112 5.59 6.16 -10.96
C VAL A 112 5.43 4.71 -10.46
N TYR A 113 4.84 3.80 -11.24
CA TYR A 113 4.61 2.41 -10.82
C TYR A 113 5.89 1.64 -10.49
N ARG A 114 6.95 1.84 -11.28
CA ARG A 114 8.21 1.12 -11.10
C ARG A 114 9.01 1.70 -9.93
N ASN A 115 8.88 3.01 -9.67
CA ASN A 115 9.50 3.64 -8.52
C ASN A 115 8.79 3.21 -7.22
N GLU A 116 7.45 3.08 -7.25
CA GLU A 116 6.66 2.58 -6.11
C GLU A 116 7.01 1.13 -5.75
N ALA A 117 7.35 0.30 -6.75
CA ALA A 117 7.84 -1.07 -6.55
C ALA A 117 9.08 -1.15 -5.65
N ILE A 118 10.02 -0.22 -5.85
CA ILE A 118 11.28 -0.17 -5.10
C ILE A 118 11.02 0.24 -3.66
N PHE A 119 10.13 1.21 -3.44
CA PHE A 119 9.72 1.61 -2.09
C PHE A 119 8.97 0.50 -1.37
N PHE A 120 8.10 -0.24 -2.06
CA PHE A 120 7.45 -1.42 -1.49
C PHE A 120 8.48 -2.46 -1.04
N LEU A 121 9.46 -2.78 -1.89
CA LEU A 121 10.51 -3.72 -1.53
C LEU A 121 11.30 -3.24 -0.30
N ALA A 122 11.63 -1.94 -0.24
CA ALA A 122 12.31 -1.34 0.90
C ALA A 122 11.50 -1.46 2.20
N VAL A 123 10.17 -1.23 2.15
CA VAL A 123 9.27 -1.40 3.30
C VAL A 123 9.25 -2.85 3.77
N LEU A 124 9.19 -3.83 2.86
CA LEU A 124 9.23 -5.24 3.24
C LEU A 124 10.54 -5.63 3.95
N VAL A 125 11.67 -5.18 3.42
CA VAL A 125 12.99 -5.42 4.05
C VAL A 125 13.05 -4.76 5.43
N THR A 126 12.48 -3.56 5.57
CA THR A 126 12.38 -2.84 6.86
C THR A 126 11.53 -3.62 7.86
N GLY A 127 10.40 -4.18 7.43
CA GLY A 127 9.57 -5.05 8.27
C GLY A 127 10.30 -6.32 8.70
N GLY A 128 11.08 -6.92 7.81
CA GLY A 128 11.99 -8.02 8.14
C GLY A 128 13.04 -7.62 9.18
N ALA A 129 13.66 -6.45 9.03
CA ALA A 129 14.64 -5.93 10.00
C ALA A 129 13.99 -5.73 11.38
N ILE A 130 12.83 -5.09 11.43
CA ILE A 130 12.08 -4.87 12.69
C ILE A 130 11.71 -6.21 13.34
N SER A 131 11.31 -7.22 12.56
CA SER A 131 11.04 -8.56 13.08
C SER A 131 12.28 -9.21 13.71
N GLN A 132 13.45 -9.09 13.07
CA GLN A 132 14.70 -9.60 13.65
C GLN A 132 15.12 -8.83 14.90
N LEU A 133 14.90 -7.50 14.93
CA LEU A 133 15.09 -6.69 16.13
C LEU A 133 14.16 -7.15 17.27
N GLY A 134 12.93 -7.52 16.95
CA GLY A 134 11.99 -8.11 17.90
C GLY A 134 12.55 -9.36 18.59
N LEU A 135 13.16 -10.25 17.83
CA LEU A 135 13.79 -11.46 18.37
C LEU A 135 15.01 -11.16 19.26
N THR A 136 15.73 -10.06 19.01
CA THR A 136 16.87 -9.65 19.86
C THR A 136 16.44 -8.95 21.15
N VAL A 137 15.31 -8.23 21.11
CA VAL A 137 14.79 -7.43 22.22
C VAL A 137 13.82 -8.24 23.09
N ASP A 138 13.42 -9.44 22.65
CA ASP A 138 12.50 -10.29 23.39
C ASP A 138 13.10 -10.75 24.74
N THR A 139 12.84 -9.94 25.77
CA THR A 139 13.19 -10.20 27.17
C THR A 139 12.26 -11.21 27.85
N GLY A 140 11.41 -11.93 27.10
CA GLY A 140 10.51 -12.95 27.66
C GLY A 140 9.26 -12.37 28.36
N THR A 141 9.06 -11.05 28.28
CA THR A 141 7.89 -10.37 28.86
C THR A 141 6.66 -10.41 27.93
N GLY A 142 6.82 -10.89 26.69
CA GLY A 142 5.73 -11.16 25.76
C GLY A 142 5.00 -9.91 25.21
N HIS A 143 5.47 -8.68 25.49
CA HIS A 143 4.83 -7.43 25.06
C HIS A 143 5.42 -6.91 23.74
N TYR A 144 4.97 -7.46 22.61
CA TYR A 144 5.38 -6.98 21.27
C TYR A 144 4.71 -5.66 20.88
N SER A 145 3.81 -5.11 21.70
CA SER A 145 3.15 -3.82 21.48
C SER A 145 4.15 -2.70 21.18
N LEU A 146 5.20 -2.54 21.99
CA LEU A 146 6.16 -1.45 21.78
C LEU A 146 6.91 -1.57 20.43
N LEU A 147 7.13 -2.79 19.96
CA LEU A 147 7.78 -3.06 18.69
C LEU A 147 6.88 -2.72 17.49
N LEU A 148 5.58 -3.00 17.61
CA LEU A 148 4.59 -2.64 16.60
C LEU A 148 4.39 -1.12 16.52
N LEU A 149 4.40 -0.43 17.67
CA LEU A 149 4.38 1.04 17.72
C LEU A 149 5.63 1.66 17.10
N PHE A 150 6.81 1.08 17.38
CA PHE A 150 8.06 1.51 16.76
C PHE A 150 8.03 1.33 15.23
N SER A 151 7.50 0.20 14.75
CA SER A 151 7.28 -0.07 13.33
C SER A 151 6.39 0.97 12.67
N PHE A 152 5.26 1.32 13.31
CA PHE A 152 4.39 2.39 12.85
C PHE A 152 5.13 3.72 12.72
N LEU A 153 5.93 4.11 13.73
CA LEU A 153 6.65 5.38 13.71
C LEU A 153 7.66 5.43 12.56
N VAL A 154 8.42 4.35 12.36
CA VAL A 154 9.37 4.23 11.22
C VAL A 154 8.64 4.39 9.89
N TYR A 155 7.52 3.69 9.69
CA TYR A 155 6.75 3.81 8.44
C TYR A 155 6.06 5.17 8.28
N ALA A 156 5.61 5.81 9.36
CA ALA A 156 5.00 7.14 9.31
C ALA A 156 6.03 8.22 8.92
N VAL A 157 7.24 8.16 9.46
CA VAL A 157 8.34 9.07 9.08
C VAL A 157 8.74 8.84 7.62
N LEU A 158 8.91 7.58 7.21
CA LEU A 158 9.26 7.26 5.82
C LEU A 158 8.12 7.64 4.84
N GLY A 159 6.86 7.44 5.23
CA GLY A 159 5.69 7.78 4.43
C GLY A 159 5.53 9.29 4.22
N THR A 160 5.85 10.09 5.24
CA THR A 160 5.85 11.56 5.12
C THR A 160 7.04 12.08 4.31
N MET A 161 8.25 11.53 4.49
CA MET A 161 9.43 11.96 3.71
C MET A 161 9.37 11.56 2.23
N LEU A 162 8.76 10.42 1.92
CA LEU A 162 8.73 9.88 0.56
C LEU A 162 7.42 10.20 -0.19
N GLU A 163 6.42 10.79 0.47
CA GLU A 163 5.09 11.09 -0.07
C GLU A 163 4.45 9.89 -0.81
N SER A 164 4.73 8.68 -0.33
CA SER A 164 4.24 7.44 -0.94
C SER A 164 2.99 6.96 -0.22
N ASN A 165 1.88 6.88 -0.96
CA ASN A 165 0.61 6.33 -0.47
C ASN A 165 0.76 4.87 -0.03
N LEU A 166 1.66 4.12 -0.66
CA LEU A 166 1.89 2.72 -0.35
C LEU A 166 2.51 2.54 1.04
N ILE A 167 3.51 3.36 1.40
CA ILE A 167 4.15 3.30 2.72
C ILE A 167 3.14 3.67 3.82
N TRP A 168 2.24 4.61 3.54
CA TRP A 168 1.15 4.98 4.45
C TRP A 168 0.18 3.83 4.73
N VAL A 169 -0.17 3.02 3.72
CA VAL A 169 -0.99 1.82 3.95
C VAL A 169 -0.29 0.86 4.92
N PHE A 170 1.02 0.65 4.78
CA PHE A 170 1.79 -0.18 5.70
C PHE A 170 1.91 0.43 7.11
N ALA A 171 2.02 1.75 7.22
CA ALA A 171 1.97 2.44 8.50
C ALA A 171 0.62 2.20 9.20
N LEU A 172 -0.49 2.38 8.49
CA LEU A 172 -1.84 2.13 9.04
C LEU A 172 -2.05 0.66 9.40
N LEU A 173 -1.53 -0.27 8.61
CA LEU A 173 -1.53 -1.69 8.94
C LEU A 173 -0.75 -1.96 10.23
N ALA A 174 0.45 -1.39 10.39
CA ALA A 174 1.26 -1.52 11.60
C ALA A 174 0.55 -0.92 12.83
N LEU A 175 -0.11 0.23 12.67
CA LEU A 175 -0.93 0.84 13.72
C LEU A 175 -2.12 -0.04 14.10
N GLY A 176 -2.80 -0.63 13.11
CA GLY A 176 -3.88 -1.60 13.33
C GLY A 176 -3.39 -2.89 14.00
N SER A 177 -2.19 -3.36 13.67
CA SER A 177 -1.56 -4.50 14.34
C SER A 177 -1.18 -4.16 15.78
N TRP A 178 -0.62 -2.97 16.05
CA TRP A 178 -0.31 -2.50 17.40
C TRP A 178 -1.56 -2.44 18.27
N MET A 179 -2.61 -1.81 17.74
CA MET A 179 -3.95 -1.83 18.31
C MET A 179 -4.33 -3.28 18.60
N GLY A 180 -4.42 -4.15 17.61
CA GLY A 180 -4.73 -5.59 17.75
C GLY A 180 -3.94 -6.31 18.87
N ALA A 181 -2.67 -6.00 19.03
CA ALA A 181 -1.82 -6.58 20.05
C ALA A 181 -2.16 -6.05 21.45
N GLU A 182 -2.15 -4.74 21.67
CA GLU A 182 -2.50 -4.10 22.96
C GLU A 182 -3.87 -4.54 23.46
N THR A 183 -4.76 -4.66 22.49
CA THR A 183 -6.14 -5.00 22.66
C THR A 183 -6.37 -6.47 23.01
N GLY A 184 -5.51 -7.36 22.50
CA GLY A 184 -5.44 -8.79 22.85
C GLY A 184 -4.71 -9.06 24.17
N TYR A 185 -3.67 -8.29 24.51
CA TYR A 185 -2.98 -8.41 25.81
C TYR A 185 -3.93 -8.07 26.96
N MET A 186 -4.74 -7.03 26.80
CA MET A 186 -5.73 -6.64 27.81
C MET A 186 -6.94 -7.59 27.89
N SER A 187 -7.23 -8.39 26.84
CA SER A 187 -8.32 -9.38 26.84
C SER A 187 -7.87 -10.81 27.19
N GLY A 188 -6.56 -11.04 27.40
CA GLY A 188 -6.00 -12.38 27.54
C GLY A 188 -6.18 -13.25 26.29
N TRP A 189 -6.16 -12.63 25.10
CA TRP A 189 -6.49 -13.26 23.79
C TRP A 189 -7.95 -13.72 23.64
N GLY A 190 -8.84 -13.33 24.55
CA GLY A 190 -10.28 -13.55 24.42
C GLY A 190 -10.86 -12.79 23.23
N ALA A 191 -11.78 -13.43 22.50
CA ALA A 191 -12.48 -12.86 21.34
C ALA A 191 -13.32 -11.59 21.66
N TYR A 192 -13.57 -11.34 22.94
CA TYR A 192 -14.39 -10.24 23.44
C TYR A 192 -13.59 -9.35 24.39
N TYR A 193 -13.38 -8.11 23.97
CA TYR A 193 -13.04 -7.03 24.88
C TYR A 193 -14.27 -6.13 24.96
N LEU A 194 -14.88 -6.02 26.15
CA LEU A 194 -16.07 -5.19 26.41
C LEU A 194 -17.30 -5.50 25.53
N GLY A 195 -17.41 -6.70 24.94
CA GLY A 195 -18.57 -7.08 24.11
C GLY A 195 -18.51 -6.65 22.63
N MET A 196 -17.36 -6.14 22.15
CA MET A 196 -17.19 -5.68 20.76
C MET A 196 -16.23 -6.57 19.93
N ASN A 197 -16.61 -6.85 18.68
CA ASN A 197 -15.81 -7.64 17.72
C ASN A 197 -14.57 -6.88 17.19
N TYR A 198 -13.50 -7.64 16.88
CA TYR A 198 -12.22 -7.19 16.29
C TYR A 198 -12.27 -6.12 15.16
N PRO A 199 -13.28 -6.11 14.25
CA PRO A 199 -13.35 -5.12 13.18
C PRO A 199 -13.63 -3.69 13.67
N LEU A 200 -14.44 -3.51 14.72
CA LEU A 200 -14.81 -2.19 15.23
C LEU A 200 -13.63 -1.50 15.95
N ARG A 201 -12.75 -2.30 16.56
CA ARG A 201 -11.56 -1.81 17.27
C ARG A 201 -10.55 -1.15 16.33
N SER A 202 -10.42 -1.68 15.12
CA SER A 202 -9.55 -1.12 14.07
C SER A 202 -10.09 0.19 13.47
N CYS A 203 -11.38 0.47 13.62
CA CYS A 203 -12.05 1.61 13.02
C CYS A 203 -11.92 2.89 13.87
N CYS A 204 -11.94 2.77 15.21
CA CYS A 204 -11.82 3.91 16.12
C CYS A 204 -10.39 4.49 16.25
N SER A 205 -9.37 3.78 15.77
CA SER A 205 -7.96 4.23 15.86
C SER A 205 -7.44 4.89 14.60
N ALA A 206 -8.23 4.96 13.53
CA ALA A 206 -7.96 5.93 12.48
C ALA A 206 -8.23 7.30 13.10
N PRO A 207 -7.21 8.16 13.32
CA PRO A 207 -7.49 9.51 13.75
C PRO A 207 -8.33 10.14 12.64
N CYS A 208 -9.52 10.63 12.99
CA CYS A 208 -10.12 11.76 12.29
C CYS A 208 -9.15 12.94 12.42
N SER A 209 -8.04 12.90 11.70
CA SER A 209 -7.20 14.07 11.48
C SER A 209 -7.95 14.97 10.50
N PRO A 210 -8.24 16.23 10.85
CA PRO A 210 -8.78 17.21 9.92
C PRO A 210 -7.77 17.60 8.81
N ALA A 211 -6.58 16.98 8.76
CA ALA A 211 -5.65 17.06 7.63
C ALA A 211 -6.14 16.28 6.39
N LEU A 212 -7.31 15.63 6.45
CA LEU A 212 -7.97 14.98 5.32
C LEU A 212 -8.74 15.95 4.40
N HIS A 213 -8.29 17.20 4.30
CA HIS A 213 -8.71 18.11 3.22
C HIS A 213 -7.71 18.03 2.05
N TRP A 214 -7.87 16.95 1.27
CA TRP A 214 -7.47 16.81 -0.15
C TRP A 214 -5.97 16.53 -0.47
N PRO A 215 -5.63 15.70 -1.49
CA PRO A 215 -6.43 15.27 -2.64
C PRO A 215 -6.79 13.79 -2.72
N TRP A 216 -8.09 13.50 -2.67
CA TRP A 216 -8.70 12.33 -3.32
C TRP A 216 -8.93 12.57 -4.84
N ASP A 217 -8.17 13.46 -5.48
CA ASP A 217 -8.26 13.75 -6.93
C ASP A 217 -7.79 12.60 -7.84
N ILE A 218 -7.40 11.45 -7.28
CA ILE A 218 -6.97 10.29 -8.07
C ILE A 218 -8.16 9.34 -8.38
N ILE A 219 -9.39 9.72 -8.06
CA ILE A 219 -10.62 9.00 -8.46
C ILE A 219 -11.42 9.76 -9.56
N ARG A 220 -10.81 10.72 -10.26
CA ARG A 220 -11.27 11.15 -11.58
C ARG A 220 -10.24 10.89 -12.67
#